data_AF-A0A947HTK1-F1
#
_entry.id   AF-A0A947HTK1-F1
#
_cell.length_a   1.000
_cell.length_b   1.000
_cell.length_c   1.000
_cell.angle_alpha   90.00
_cell.angle_beta   90.00
_cell.angle_gamma   90.00
#
_symmetry.space_group_name_H-M   'P 1'
#
loop_
_entity.id
_entity.type
_entity.pdbx_description
1 polymer ?
#
loop_
_entity_poly.entity_id
_entity_poly.type
_entity_poly.pdbx_seq_one_letter_code
_entity_poly.pdbx_strand_id
1 'polypeptide(L)' 'MPKMKTKSSAKKRFRVRPGGTVKRGQAFKRHILTKKTTKNKRQ' A
#
# COMPACT_ATOMS: atom_id res chain seq x y z
N MET A 1 -24.53 15.85 -15.09
CA MET A 1 -23.33 15.83 -14.23
C MET A 1 -22.45 14.64 -14.62
N PRO A 2 -21.18 14.81 -14.99
CA PRO A 2 -20.33 13.70 -15.38
C PRO A 2 -19.94 12.83 -14.17
N LYS A 3 -19.91 11.50 -14.37
CA LYS A 3 -19.53 10.54 -13.33
C LYS A 3 -18.04 10.68 -13.00
N MET A 4 -17.70 10.72 -11.71
CA MET A 4 -16.30 10.84 -11.27
C MET A 4 -15.44 9.69 -11.80
N LYS A 5 -14.25 10.01 -12.30
CA LYS A 5 -13.27 9.03 -12.79
C LYS A 5 -12.37 8.55 -11.66
N THR A 6 -12.23 7.23 -11.53
CA THR A 6 -11.34 6.63 -10.53
C THR A 6 -9.88 6.76 -10.95
N LYS A 7 -8.99 7.09 -10.02
CA LYS A 7 -7.54 7.04 -10.25
C LYS A 7 -7.04 5.60 -10.17
N SER A 8 -6.61 5.06 -11.31
CA SER A 8 -6.16 3.67 -11.44
C SER A 8 -4.95 3.34 -10.55
N SER A 9 -4.05 4.30 -10.31
CA SER A 9 -2.90 4.14 -9.42
C SER A 9 -3.31 3.87 -7.97
N ALA A 10 -4.31 4.60 -7.48
CA ALA A 10 -4.83 4.46 -6.12
C ALA A 10 -5.59 3.13 -5.96
N LYS A 11 -6.45 2.78 -6.92
CA LYS A 11 -7.19 1.51 -6.94
C LYS A 11 -6.29 0.28 -6.86
N LYS A 12 -5.10 0.34 -7.49
CA LYS A 12 -4.11 -0.76 -7.48
C LYS A 12 -3.35 -0.88 -6.14
N ARG A 13 -3.28 0.18 -5.34
CA ARG A 13 -2.39 0.27 -4.15
C ARG A 13 -3.14 0.26 -2.83
N PHE A 14 -4.39 0.74 -2.80
CA PHE A 14 -5.16 0.98 -1.58
C PHE A 14 -6.52 0.28 -1.64
N ARG A 15 -6.90 -0.35 -0.52
CA ARG A 15 -8.24 -0.93 -0.33
C ARG A 15 -8.88 -0.37 0.93
N VAL A 16 -10.05 0.22 0.79
CA VAL A 16 -10.85 0.68 1.93
C VAL A 16 -11.51 -0.53 2.59
N ARG A 17 -11.38 -0.66 3.91
CA ARG A 17 -12.05 -1.69 4.71
C ARG A 17 -13.46 -1.20 5.08
N PRO A 18 -14.40 -2.11 5.40
CA PRO A 18 -15.74 -1.74 5.83
C PRO A 18 -15.77 -0.79 7.04
N GLY A 19 -14.78 -0.87 7.94
CA GLY A 19 -14.62 0.05 9.08
C GLY A 19 -13.90 1.37 8.75
N GLY A 20 -13.91 1.83 7.50
CA GLY A 20 -13.34 3.14 7.08
C GLY A 20 -11.81 3.22 7.01
N THR A 21 -11.07 2.26 7.56
CA THR A 21 -9.59 2.25 7.50
C THR A 21 -9.07 1.80 6.13
N VAL A 22 -7.88 2.29 5.75
CA VAL A 22 -7.24 1.96 4.46
C VAL A 22 -6.16 0.90 4.63
N LYS A 23 -6.31 -0.23 3.94
CA LYS A 23 -5.29 -1.27 3.82
C LYS A 23 -4.30 -0.92 2.70
N ARG A 24 -3.01 -1.02 2.99
CA ARG A 24 -1.89 -0.85 2.04
C ARG A 24 -0.73 -1.80 2.35
N GLY A 25 0.15 -2.01 1.37
CA GLY A 25 1.42 -2.70 1.59
C GLY A 25 2.46 -1.81 2.28
N GLN A 26 3.38 -2.41 3.03
CA GLN A 26 4.52 -1.71 3.63
C GLN A 26 5.57 -1.38 2.57
N ALA A 27 6.14 -0.19 2.66
CA ALA A 27 7.19 0.26 1.76
C ALA A 27 8.53 -0.46 2.05
N PHE A 28 9.46 -0.41 1.09
CA PHE A 28 10.84 -0.88 1.23
C PHE A 28 11.06 -2.38 1.51
N LYS A 29 10.04 -3.21 1.33
CA LYS A 29 10.16 -4.68 1.50
C LYS A 29 10.37 -5.47 0.20
N ARG A 30 10.62 -4.80 -0.93
CA ARG A 30 10.72 -5.44 -2.25
C ARG A 30 12.17 -5.73 -2.70
N HIS A 31 13.11 -4.85 -2.40
CA HIS A 31 14.51 -4.99 -2.84
C HIS A 31 15.50 -4.49 -1.80
N ILE A 32 16.76 -4.91 -1.95
CA ILE A 32 17.89 -4.55 -1.09
C ILE A 32 17.58 -4.91 0.38
N LEU A 33 17.19 -6.16 0.59
CA LEU A 33 16.81 -6.69 1.91
C LEU A 33 18.01 -7.20 2.72
N THR A 34 19.11 -7.53 2.05
CA THR A 34 20.34 -8.06 2.66
C THR A 34 20.92 -7.08 3.68
N LYS A 35 21.10 -5.82 3.29
CA LYS A 35 21.64 -4.75 4.16
C LYS A 35 20.66 -4.15 5.17
N LYS A 36 19.38 -4.55 5.12
CA LYS A 36 18.35 -4.05 6.03
C LYS A 36 18.30 -4.90 7.30
N THR A 37 18.12 -4.24 8.43
CA THR A 37 17.95 -4.91 9.73
C THR A 37 16.74 -5.83 9.71
N THR A 38 16.81 -6.94 10.46
CA THR A 38 15.71 -7.90 10.57
C THR A 38 14.44 -7.27 11.14
N LYS A 39 14.59 -6.29 12.05
CA LYS A 39 13.47 -5.51 12.61
C LYS A 39 12.65 -4.84 11.50
N ASN A 40 13.30 -4.14 10.56
CA ASN A 40 12.61 -3.41 9.48
C ASN A 40 12.02 -4.34 8.40
N LYS A 41 12.54 -5.56 8.25
CA LYS A 41 11.96 -6.55 7.33
C LYS A 41 10.69 -7.18 7.91
N ARG A 42 10.68 -7.44 9.22
CA ARG A 42 9.57 -8.09 9.93
C ARG A 42 8.36 -7.15 10.11
N GLN A 43 8.59 -5.95 10.64
CA GLN A 43 7.57 -4.91 10.84
C GLN A 43 7.07 -4.39 9.50
#